data_AF-A0A9Q3PPL5-F1
#
_entry.id   AF-A0A9Q3PPL5-F1
#
_cell.length_a   1.000
_cell.length_b   1.000
_cell.length_c   1.000
_cell.angle_alpha   90.00
_cell.angle_beta   90.00
_cell.angle_gamma   90.00
#
_symmetry.space_group_name_H-M   'P 1'
#
loop_
_entity.id
_entity.type
_entity.pdbx_description
1 polymer ?
#
loop_
_entity_poly.entity_id
_entity_poly.type
_entity_poly.pdbx_seq_one_letter_code
_entity_poly.pdbx_strand_id
1 'polypeptide(L)'
;MPYLVVETRGRLVGMRQAGLSFRAIAELNDLPLTTVYKTFQKYQEIGTVTTQKKTGRPMKLNDRDWQQLSRIITRCQRLTVSQVASLMTSLVSTQTIQREIHKLGKHSRIAPKKPYLQPQDFQRRLAFAQAQRHWTIKEWAKVIWTDESAFKLGKRVDQVQVWRTHDRFLGWSHEFARNGPTGLPPGSSPLHRANGASPVDTRSTSPPANGRQRTHPYSSFQQSMAQTKRNTQDGVASTFAKPQSDRKHLEVDEKPNIKALPTSDG
;
A
#
# COMPACT_ATOMS: atom_id res chain seq x y z
N MET A 1 -31.08 -8.04 31.05
CA MET A 1 -30.65 -9.43 30.79
C MET A 1 -29.27 -9.59 31.38
N PRO A 2 -29.09 -10.46 32.38
CA PRO A 2 -27.77 -10.71 32.97
C PRO A 2 -26.81 -11.25 31.92
N TYR A 3 -25.52 -10.93 32.04
CA TYR A 3 -24.49 -11.46 31.16
C TYR A 3 -24.24 -12.93 31.53
N LEU A 4 -24.68 -13.85 30.67
CA LEU A 4 -24.44 -15.27 30.86
C LEU A 4 -23.12 -15.70 30.20
N VAL A 5 -22.32 -16.45 30.95
CA VAL A 5 -21.12 -17.10 30.41
C VAL A 5 -21.54 -18.11 29.33
N VAL A 6 -20.63 -18.43 28.40
CA VAL A 6 -20.95 -19.26 27.24
C VAL A 6 -21.35 -20.68 27.68
N GLU A 7 -20.71 -21.20 28.72
CA GLU A 7 -20.97 -22.51 29.32
C GLU A 7 -22.38 -22.58 29.88
N THR A 8 -22.81 -21.53 30.60
CA THR A 8 -24.17 -21.45 31.15
C THR A 8 -25.21 -21.45 30.03
N ARG A 9 -25.01 -20.64 28.99
CA ARG A 9 -25.92 -20.62 27.84
C ARG A 9 -25.95 -21.98 27.11
N GLY A 10 -24.80 -22.65 27.01
CA GLY A 10 -24.68 -23.97 26.40
C GLY A 10 -25.42 -25.03 27.19
N ARG A 11 -25.32 -24.99 28.52
CA ARG A 11 -26.09 -25.84 29.43
C ARG A 11 -27.59 -25.64 29.26
N LEU A 12 -28.07 -24.40 29.21
CA LEU A 12 -29.50 -24.09 29.00
C LEU A 12 -30.02 -24.66 27.68
N VAL A 13 -29.25 -24.49 26.60
CA VAL A 13 -29.60 -25.02 25.27
C VAL A 13 -29.60 -26.55 25.28
N GLY A 14 -28.58 -27.18 25.87
CA GLY A 14 -28.49 -28.64 25.97
C GLY A 14 -29.64 -29.25 26.78
N MET A 15 -29.98 -28.66 27.93
CA MET A 15 -31.13 -29.09 28.75
C MET A 15 -32.45 -28.95 27.98
N ARG A 16 -32.60 -27.89 27.17
CA ARG A 16 -33.79 -27.72 26.34
C ARG A 16 -33.86 -28.75 25.22
N GLN A 17 -32.74 -29.07 24.57
CA GLN A 17 -32.64 -30.11 23.55
C GLN A 17 -32.89 -31.51 24.12
N ALA A 18 -32.53 -31.76 25.37
CA ALA A 18 -32.86 -32.98 26.11
C ALA A 18 -34.33 -33.10 26.53
N GLY A 19 -35.17 -32.11 26.17
CA GLY A 19 -36.62 -32.17 26.38
C GLY A 19 -37.14 -31.50 27.65
N LEU A 20 -36.28 -30.87 28.47
CA LEU A 20 -36.76 -30.19 29.68
C LEU A 20 -37.63 -28.97 29.34
N SER A 21 -38.58 -28.67 30.21
CA SER A 21 -39.42 -27.47 30.11
C SER A 21 -38.62 -26.22 30.47
N PHE A 22 -38.97 -25.06 29.89
CA PHE A 22 -38.28 -23.80 30.22
C PHE A 22 -38.33 -23.44 31.71
N ARG A 23 -39.41 -23.82 32.39
CA ARG A 23 -39.59 -23.58 33.83
C ARG A 23 -38.67 -24.46 34.67
N ALA A 24 -38.56 -25.75 34.35
CA ALA A 24 -37.61 -26.66 35.01
C ALA A 24 -36.15 -26.20 34.81
N ILE A 25 -35.81 -25.72 33.61
CA ILE A 25 -34.47 -25.19 33.31
C ILE A 25 -34.18 -23.91 34.11
N ALA A 26 -35.17 -23.03 34.24
CA ALA A 26 -35.07 -21.79 35.01
C ALA A 26 -34.82 -22.05 36.50
N GLU A 27 -35.59 -22.96 37.09
CA GLU A 27 -35.45 -23.39 38.49
C GLU A 27 -34.11 -24.09 38.74
N LEU A 28 -33.67 -24.99 37.83
CA LEU A 28 -32.41 -25.73 37.99
C LEU A 28 -31.14 -24.86 37.87
N ASN A 29 -31.23 -23.70 37.22
CA ASN A 29 -30.10 -22.81 36.99
C ASN A 29 -30.21 -21.48 37.75
N ASP A 30 -31.22 -21.31 38.62
CA ASP A 30 -31.51 -20.07 39.35
C ASP A 30 -31.60 -18.82 38.44
N LEU A 31 -32.21 -18.97 37.26
CA LEU A 31 -32.35 -17.91 36.27
C LEU A 31 -33.82 -17.53 36.05
N PRO A 32 -34.11 -16.25 35.76
CA PRO A 32 -35.45 -15.86 35.34
C PRO A 32 -35.88 -16.61 34.08
N LEU A 33 -37.14 -17.07 34.03
CA LEU A 33 -37.73 -17.77 32.87
C LEU A 33 -37.53 -17.02 31.55
N THR A 34 -37.66 -15.69 31.58
CA THR A 34 -37.46 -14.81 30.43
C THR A 34 -36.04 -14.89 29.86
N THR A 35 -35.05 -15.11 30.72
CA THR A 35 -33.63 -15.24 30.32
C THR A 35 -33.41 -16.57 29.62
N VAL A 36 -33.95 -17.66 30.15
CA VAL A 36 -33.89 -18.99 29.52
C VAL A 36 -34.57 -18.95 28.15
N TYR A 37 -35.78 -18.39 28.09
CA TYR A 37 -36.53 -18.25 26.84
C TYR A 37 -35.77 -17.45 25.79
N LYS A 38 -35.32 -16.22 26.12
CA LYS A 38 -34.57 -15.38 25.16
C LYS A 38 -33.25 -15.99 24.74
N THR A 39 -32.58 -16.71 25.63
CA THR A 39 -31.33 -17.43 25.30
C THR A 39 -31.59 -18.52 24.29
N PHE A 40 -32.64 -19.32 24.49
CA PHE A 40 -33.00 -20.38 23.56
C PHE A 40 -33.55 -19.85 22.24
N GLN A 41 -34.38 -18.81 22.27
CA GLN A 41 -34.87 -18.15 21.05
C GLN A 41 -33.72 -17.63 20.19
N LYS A 42 -32.76 -16.93 20.82
CA LYS A 42 -31.55 -16.45 20.13
C LYS A 42 -30.71 -17.60 19.57
N TYR A 43 -30.65 -18.73 20.27
CA TYR A 43 -30.01 -19.93 19.77
C TYR A 43 -30.75 -20.53 18.56
N GLN A 44 -32.09 -20.52 18.54
CA GLN A 44 -32.86 -20.96 17.37
C GLN A 44 -32.64 -20.05 16.15
N GLU A 45 -32.51 -18.73 16.35
CA GLU A 45 -32.27 -17.76 15.27
C GLU A 45 -30.85 -17.83 14.71
N ILE A 46 -29.85 -17.93 15.58
CA ILE A 46 -28.42 -17.79 15.23
C ILE A 46 -27.71 -19.15 15.10
N GLY A 47 -28.23 -20.20 15.73
CA GLY A 47 -27.62 -21.52 15.82
C GLY A 47 -26.37 -21.60 16.70
N THR A 48 -25.98 -20.51 17.36
CA THR A 48 -24.74 -20.44 18.15
C THR A 48 -24.98 -19.86 19.54
N VAL A 49 -24.31 -20.45 20.53
CA VAL A 49 -24.38 -20.04 21.94
C VAL A 49 -23.45 -18.86 22.25
N THR A 50 -22.40 -18.68 21.44
CA THR A 50 -21.39 -17.62 21.62
C THR A 50 -21.93 -16.24 21.29
N THR A 51 -21.29 -15.21 21.87
CA THR A 51 -21.65 -13.83 21.58
C THR A 51 -21.14 -13.45 20.21
N GLN A 52 -22.06 -13.15 19.28
CA GLN A 52 -21.67 -12.67 17.96
C GLN A 52 -21.04 -11.28 18.02
N LYS A 53 -20.06 -11.06 17.15
CA LYS A 53 -19.43 -9.76 16.96
C LYS A 53 -20.47 -8.77 16.44
N LYS A 54 -20.61 -7.64 17.13
CA LYS A 54 -21.44 -6.53 16.64
C LYS A 54 -20.82 -5.96 15.36
N THR A 55 -21.67 -5.59 14.39
CA THR A 55 -21.27 -5.00 13.10
C THR A 55 -20.46 -3.71 13.24
N GLY A 56 -20.63 -2.99 14.35
CA GLY A 56 -19.89 -1.76 14.62
C GLY A 56 -20.35 -0.60 13.72
N ARG A 57 -19.63 0.52 13.78
CA ARG A 57 -19.94 1.70 12.95
C ARG A 57 -19.52 1.43 11.50
N PRO A 58 -20.38 1.71 10.50
CA PRO A 58 -20.01 1.57 9.10
C PRO A 58 -18.83 2.48 8.74
N MET A 59 -18.05 2.05 7.75
CA MET A 59 -16.93 2.83 7.24
C MET A 59 -17.42 4.10 6.54
N LYS A 60 -16.65 5.19 6.67
CA LYS A 60 -16.96 6.46 5.99
C LYS A 60 -16.62 6.41 4.50
N LEU A 61 -15.61 5.64 4.13
CA LEU A 61 -15.30 5.36 2.72
C LEU A 61 -16.15 4.19 2.24
N ASN A 62 -16.80 4.38 1.10
CA ASN A 62 -17.45 3.29 0.37
C ASN A 62 -16.41 2.49 -0.44
N ASP A 63 -16.79 1.33 -0.96
CA ASP A 63 -15.89 0.44 -1.72
C ASP A 63 -15.25 1.13 -2.93
N ARG A 64 -16.01 1.99 -3.62
CA ARG A 64 -15.51 2.78 -4.76
C ARG A 64 -14.41 3.75 -4.34
N ASP A 65 -14.62 4.46 -3.24
CA ASP A 65 -13.63 5.41 -2.72
C ASP A 65 -12.39 4.67 -2.24
N TRP A 66 -12.57 3.51 -1.60
CA TRP A 66 -11.46 2.68 -1.16
C TRP A 66 -10.61 2.19 -2.35
N GLN A 67 -11.25 1.76 -3.44
CA GLN A 67 -10.55 1.44 -4.68
C GLN A 67 -9.83 2.64 -5.29
N GLN A 68 -10.45 3.83 -5.28
CA GLN A 68 -9.82 5.06 -5.74
C GLN A 68 -8.57 5.38 -4.90
N LEU A 69 -8.67 5.31 -3.57
CA LEU A 69 -7.56 5.50 -2.66
C LEU A 69 -6.41 4.52 -2.97
N SER A 70 -6.73 3.24 -3.14
CA SER A 70 -5.75 2.22 -3.50
C SER A 70 -5.02 2.53 -4.81
N ARG A 71 -5.75 2.98 -5.84
CA ARG A 71 -5.17 3.39 -7.14
C ARG A 71 -4.25 4.60 -6.99
N ILE A 72 -4.68 5.63 -6.26
CA ILE A 72 -3.89 6.86 -6.03
C ILE A 72 -2.58 6.51 -5.34
N ILE A 73 -2.63 5.75 -4.25
CA ILE A 73 -1.43 5.40 -3.45
C ILE A 73 -0.48 4.51 -4.23
N THR A 74 -1.00 3.58 -5.04
CA THR A 74 -0.18 2.65 -5.83
C THR A 74 0.56 3.38 -6.95
N ARG A 75 -0.13 4.28 -7.67
CA ARG A 75 0.45 5.05 -8.79
C ARG A 75 1.35 6.18 -8.31
N CYS A 76 0.96 6.87 -7.23
CA CYS A 76 1.58 8.09 -6.77
C CYS A 76 2.04 7.96 -5.31
N GLN A 77 3.08 7.13 -5.09
CA GLN A 77 3.57 6.80 -3.74
C GLN A 77 4.15 8.00 -2.97
N ARG A 78 4.48 9.11 -3.64
CA ARG A 78 5.11 10.30 -3.03
C ARG A 78 4.12 11.34 -2.48
N LEU A 79 2.83 11.15 -2.69
CA LEU A 79 1.83 12.15 -2.29
C LEU A 79 1.68 12.20 -0.76
N THR A 80 1.48 13.41 -0.24
CA THR A 80 1.11 13.58 1.17
C THR A 80 -0.34 13.18 1.42
N VAL A 81 -0.70 12.95 2.68
CA VAL A 81 -2.09 12.59 3.03
C VAL A 81 -3.07 13.72 2.64
N SER A 82 -2.68 14.99 2.76
CA SER A 82 -3.51 16.13 2.35
C SER A 82 -3.72 16.18 0.83
N GLN A 83 -2.67 15.92 0.05
CA GLN A 83 -2.79 15.83 -1.40
C GLN A 83 -3.70 14.66 -1.82
N VAL A 84 -3.55 13.50 -1.16
CA VAL A 84 -4.45 12.36 -1.40
C VAL A 84 -5.90 12.75 -1.08
N ALA A 85 -6.14 13.49 0.01
CA ALA A 85 -7.47 13.97 0.36
C ALA A 85 -8.08 14.88 -0.71
N SER A 86 -7.29 15.80 -1.28
CA SER A 86 -7.76 16.67 -2.38
C SER A 86 -8.07 15.92 -3.69
N LEU A 87 -7.49 14.73 -3.88
CA LEU A 87 -7.74 13.88 -5.05
C LEU A 87 -8.87 12.87 -4.83
N MET A 88 -9.41 12.79 -3.61
CA MET A 88 -10.56 11.94 -3.30
C MET A 88 -11.86 12.63 -3.73
N THR A 89 -12.81 11.85 -4.24
CA THR A 89 -14.16 12.31 -4.55
C THR A 89 -14.98 12.56 -3.27
N SER A 90 -14.68 11.82 -2.20
CA SER A 90 -15.39 11.95 -0.93
C SER A 90 -14.69 12.89 0.04
N LEU A 91 -15.49 13.66 0.77
CA LEU A 91 -15.03 14.58 1.81
C LEU A 91 -14.72 13.82 3.10
N VAL A 92 -13.51 13.27 3.17
CA VAL A 92 -12.97 12.55 4.32
C VAL A 92 -11.79 13.28 4.95
N SER A 93 -11.64 13.12 6.27
CA SER A 93 -10.50 13.71 6.97
C SER A 93 -9.20 13.01 6.58
N THR A 94 -8.09 13.75 6.64
CA THR A 94 -6.74 13.21 6.43
C THR A 94 -6.45 12.02 7.36
N GLN A 95 -6.91 12.08 8.61
CA GLN A 95 -6.76 10.98 9.55
C GLN A 95 -7.51 9.71 9.11
N THR A 96 -8.70 9.86 8.52
CA THR A 96 -9.45 8.71 7.97
C THR A 96 -8.67 8.09 6.82
N ILE A 97 -8.20 8.92 5.87
CA ILE A 97 -7.39 8.46 4.74
C ILE A 97 -6.15 7.72 5.24
N GLN A 98 -5.42 8.26 6.22
CA GLN A 98 -4.22 7.62 6.75
C GLN A 98 -4.52 6.23 7.34
N ARG A 99 -5.61 6.09 8.12
CA ARG A 99 -6.02 4.78 8.67
C ARG A 99 -6.35 3.79 7.55
N GLU A 100 -6.99 4.24 6.50
CA GLU A 100 -7.36 3.40 5.35
C GLU A 100 -6.14 3.00 4.51
N ILE A 101 -5.15 3.90 4.36
CA ILE A 101 -3.85 3.57 3.78
C ILE A 101 -3.13 2.49 4.60
N HIS A 102 -3.20 2.56 5.94
CA HIS A 102 -2.63 1.53 6.79
C HIS A 102 -3.35 0.18 6.65
N LYS A 103 -4.67 0.17 6.45
CA LYS A 103 -5.43 -1.07 6.14
C LYS A 103 -5.00 -1.68 4.80
N LEU A 104 -4.56 -0.87 3.84
CA LEU A 104 -3.91 -1.35 2.60
C LEU A 104 -2.49 -1.92 2.85
N GLY A 105 -2.01 -1.93 4.10
CA GLY A 105 -0.67 -2.36 4.47
C GLY A 105 0.43 -1.38 4.05
N LYS A 106 0.08 -0.16 3.65
CA LYS A 106 1.02 0.88 3.20
C LYS A 106 1.36 1.82 4.35
N HIS A 107 2.63 2.18 4.48
CA HIS A 107 3.12 3.12 5.47
C HIS A 107 4.08 4.13 4.84
N SER A 108 4.11 5.34 5.42
CA SER A 108 5.06 6.36 5.01
C SER A 108 6.47 5.98 5.46
N ARG A 109 7.43 5.99 4.53
CA ARG A 109 8.83 5.63 4.74
C ARG A 109 9.74 6.57 3.98
N ILE A 110 10.97 6.76 4.46
CA ILE A 110 11.97 7.56 3.75
C ILE A 110 12.41 6.82 2.48
N ALA A 111 12.35 7.50 1.33
CA ALA A 111 12.85 6.97 0.09
C ALA A 111 14.39 6.92 0.11
N PRO A 112 15.02 5.79 -0.29
CA PRO A 112 16.46 5.75 -0.45
C PRO A 112 16.89 6.68 -1.59
N LYS A 113 17.92 7.48 -1.35
CA LYS A 113 18.56 8.27 -2.41
C LYS A 113 19.31 7.32 -3.32
N LYS A 114 19.05 7.42 -4.62
CA LYS A 114 19.79 6.69 -5.65
C LYS A 114 20.47 7.71 -6.54
N PRO A 115 21.79 7.58 -6.80
CA PRO A 115 22.42 8.43 -7.80
C PRO A 115 21.73 8.21 -9.14
N TYR A 116 21.56 9.29 -9.89
CA TYR A 116 21.12 9.18 -11.27
C TYR A 116 22.26 8.55 -12.07
N LEU A 117 21.96 7.50 -12.83
CA LEU A 117 22.91 6.84 -13.71
C LEU A 117 22.51 7.11 -15.15
N GLN A 118 23.46 7.57 -15.96
CA GLN A 118 23.23 7.66 -17.39
C GLN A 118 23.11 6.25 -17.98
N PRO A 119 22.35 6.06 -19.07
CA PRO A 119 22.23 4.75 -19.72
C PRO A 119 23.57 4.11 -20.07
N GLN A 120 24.55 4.92 -20.49
CA GLN A 120 25.92 4.48 -20.77
C GLN A 120 26.65 3.98 -19.52
N ASP A 121 26.50 4.68 -18.38
CA ASP A 121 27.08 4.26 -17.10
C ASP A 121 26.48 2.95 -16.62
N PHE A 122 25.17 2.76 -16.83
CA PHE A 122 24.50 1.51 -16.51
C PHE A 122 25.10 0.34 -17.31
N GLN A 123 25.30 0.53 -18.62
CA GLN A 123 25.91 -0.48 -19.48
C GLN A 123 27.36 -0.79 -19.07
N ARG A 124 28.18 0.23 -18.80
CA ARG A 124 29.56 0.04 -18.34
C ARG A 124 29.62 -0.72 -17.02
N ARG A 125 28.78 -0.35 -16.05
CA ARG A 125 28.69 -1.03 -14.75
C ARG A 125 28.23 -2.48 -14.91
N LEU A 126 27.25 -2.73 -15.77
CA LEU A 126 26.76 -4.09 -16.04
C LEU A 126 27.83 -4.94 -16.73
N ALA A 127 28.50 -4.41 -17.74
CA ALA A 127 29.58 -5.10 -18.45
C ALA A 127 30.74 -5.45 -17.52
N PHE A 128 31.14 -4.51 -16.65
CA PHE A 128 32.14 -4.78 -15.60
C PHE A 128 31.69 -5.90 -14.66
N ALA A 129 30.46 -5.83 -14.15
CA ALA A 129 29.92 -6.86 -13.26
C ALA A 129 29.82 -8.24 -13.94
N GLN A 130 29.51 -8.27 -15.23
CA GLN A 130 29.48 -9.51 -16.01
C GLN A 130 30.89 -10.06 -16.25
N ALA A 131 31.85 -9.22 -16.62
CA ALA A 131 33.24 -9.61 -16.83
C ALA A 131 33.87 -10.20 -15.56
N GLN A 132 33.61 -9.57 -14.40
CA GLN A 132 34.16 -10.01 -13.11
C GLN A 132 33.24 -10.97 -12.34
N ARG A 133 32.18 -11.49 -12.96
CA ARG A 133 31.19 -12.37 -12.30
C ARG A 133 31.82 -13.63 -11.71
N HIS A 134 32.86 -14.15 -12.37
CA HIS A 134 33.52 -15.40 -12.00
C HIS A 134 34.85 -15.19 -11.26
N TRP A 135 35.16 -13.95 -10.87
CA TRP A 135 36.37 -13.66 -10.13
C TRP A 135 36.39 -14.34 -8.77
N THR A 136 37.52 -14.98 -8.48
CA THR A 136 37.85 -15.60 -7.21
C THR A 136 38.29 -14.57 -6.18
N ILE A 137 38.28 -14.95 -4.90
CA ILE A 137 38.70 -14.08 -3.79
C ILE A 137 40.14 -13.57 -4.00
N LYS A 138 41.03 -14.40 -4.55
CA LYS A 138 42.43 -14.02 -4.83
C LYS A 138 42.55 -12.94 -5.91
N GLU A 139 41.61 -12.88 -6.85
CA GLU A 139 41.59 -11.85 -7.89
C GLU A 139 41.05 -10.54 -7.34
N TRP A 140 39.99 -10.59 -6.53
CA TRP A 140 39.49 -9.41 -5.81
C TRP A 140 40.51 -8.82 -4.84
N ALA A 141 41.33 -9.65 -4.20
CA ALA A 141 42.38 -9.22 -3.27
C ALA A 141 43.48 -8.36 -3.93
N LYS A 142 43.57 -8.37 -5.26
CA LYS A 142 44.52 -7.53 -6.02
C LYS A 142 43.97 -6.12 -6.29
N VAL A 143 42.69 -5.88 -6.05
CA VAL A 143 42.05 -4.59 -6.34
C VAL A 143 42.09 -3.71 -5.10
N ILE A 144 42.70 -2.52 -5.23
CA ILE A 144 42.64 -1.47 -4.22
C ILE A 144 41.52 -0.50 -4.62
N TRP A 145 40.60 -0.25 -3.69
CA TRP A 145 39.53 0.72 -3.87
C TRP A 145 39.86 1.99 -3.08
N THR A 146 39.75 3.14 -3.73
CA THR A 146 39.88 4.45 -3.09
C THR A 146 38.65 5.28 -3.42
N ASP A 147 38.09 5.95 -2.42
CA ASP A 147 36.99 6.90 -2.59
C ASP A 147 37.16 8.06 -1.60
N GLU A 148 36.63 9.22 -1.95
CA GLU A 148 36.59 10.40 -1.09
C GLU A 148 35.20 10.54 -0.48
N SER A 149 35.13 10.73 0.84
CA SER A 149 33.86 10.90 1.55
C SER A 149 33.73 12.29 2.13
N ALA A 150 32.63 12.97 1.79
CA ALA A 150 32.26 14.26 2.37
C ALA A 150 31.26 14.08 3.53
N PHE A 151 31.63 14.54 4.74
CA PHE A 151 30.77 14.52 5.91
C PHE A 151 30.07 15.87 6.09
N LYS A 152 28.73 15.86 6.11
CA LYS A 152 27.91 17.07 6.34
C LYS A 152 27.29 17.00 7.73
N LEU A 153 27.45 18.07 8.51
CA LEU A 153 26.81 18.24 9.82
C LEU A 153 25.47 18.97 9.64
N GLY A 154 24.39 18.47 10.26
CA GLY A 154 23.07 19.09 10.24
C GLY A 154 21.90 18.18 9.85
N LYS A 155 20.69 18.75 9.77
CA LYS A 155 19.46 18.03 9.42
C LYS A 155 19.40 17.72 7.91
N ARG A 156 18.92 16.53 7.55
CA ARG A 156 18.71 16.12 6.16
C ARG A 156 17.41 16.72 5.62
N VAL A 157 17.50 17.88 4.96
CA VAL A 157 16.34 18.64 4.42
C VAL A 157 15.68 17.95 3.21
N ASP A 158 16.39 17.11 2.50
CA ASP A 158 15.98 16.54 1.20
C ASP A 158 15.41 15.11 1.28
N GLN A 159 14.88 14.71 2.45
CA GLN A 159 14.26 13.39 2.60
C GLN A 159 12.83 13.38 2.06
N VAL A 160 12.63 12.64 0.96
CA VAL A 160 11.31 12.38 0.40
C VAL A 160 10.69 11.17 1.08
N GLN A 161 9.44 11.30 1.53
CA GLN A 161 8.66 10.18 2.03
C GLN A 161 7.86 9.50 0.91
N VAL A 162 7.69 8.19 1.01
CA VAL A 162 6.93 7.35 0.09
C VAL A 162 6.07 6.34 0.82
N TRP A 163 4.87 6.10 0.32
CA TRP A 163 3.98 5.03 0.77
C TRP A 163 4.45 3.69 0.24
N ARG A 164 4.86 2.80 1.15
CA ARG A 164 5.31 1.45 0.81
C ARG A 164 4.65 0.41 1.69
N THR A 165 4.48 -0.78 1.14
CA THR A 165 4.12 -1.94 1.96
C THR A 165 5.25 -2.17 2.96
N HIS A 166 4.94 -2.69 4.15
CA HIS A 166 5.97 -3.14 5.07
C HIS A 166 6.71 -4.32 4.44
N ASP A 167 7.76 -4.01 3.68
CA ASP A 167 8.64 -5.00 3.13
C ASP A 167 9.75 -5.24 4.15
N ARG A 168 9.73 -6.42 4.78
CA ARG A 168 10.93 -6.96 5.40
C ARG A 168 11.94 -7.08 4.27
N PHE A 169 12.92 -6.19 4.19
CA PHE A 169 14.14 -6.30 3.38
C PHE A 169 14.16 -7.45 2.35
N LEU A 170 13.46 -7.31 1.22
CA LEU A 170 13.70 -8.17 0.05
C LEU A 170 13.69 -7.30 -1.21
N GLY A 171 14.58 -6.30 -1.21
CA GLY A 171 15.17 -5.76 -2.45
C GLY A 171 16.08 -6.75 -3.18
N TRP A 172 16.09 -8.02 -2.74
CA TRP A 172 16.66 -9.17 -3.43
C TRP A 172 15.50 -10.19 -3.53
N SER A 173 14.71 -10.10 -4.60
CA SER A 173 13.57 -10.99 -4.78
C SER A 173 14.03 -12.44 -5.02
N HIS A 174 13.19 -13.34 -4.54
CA HIS A 174 13.12 -14.81 -4.66
C HIS A 174 13.26 -15.41 -6.08
N GLU A 175 13.69 -14.61 -7.05
CA GLU A 175 13.89 -14.95 -8.46
C GLU A 175 15.35 -15.36 -8.72
N PHE A 176 16.32 -14.81 -7.97
CA PHE A 176 17.71 -15.29 -7.99
C PHE A 176 17.87 -16.72 -7.41
N ALA A 177 16.99 -17.13 -6.50
CA ALA A 177 17.03 -18.47 -5.88
C ALA A 177 16.52 -19.59 -6.82
N ARG A 178 15.82 -19.25 -7.91
CA ARG A 178 15.29 -20.24 -8.87
C ARG A 178 16.17 -20.43 -10.10
N ASN A 179 16.97 -19.43 -10.48
CA ASN A 179 17.79 -19.43 -11.69
C ASN A 179 19.28 -19.04 -11.43
N GLY A 180 19.75 -19.10 -10.18
CA GLY A 180 21.17 -18.95 -9.84
C GLY A 180 21.96 -20.23 -10.16
N PRO A 181 23.26 -20.13 -10.51
CA PRO A 181 24.07 -21.29 -10.83
C PRO A 181 24.09 -22.24 -9.64
N THR A 182 23.60 -23.46 -9.87
CA THR A 182 23.75 -24.63 -9.01
C THR A 182 25.22 -24.80 -8.67
N GLY A 183 25.58 -24.53 -7.41
CA GLY A 183 26.98 -24.63 -7.01
C GLY A 183 27.30 -24.17 -5.59
N LEU A 184 26.44 -24.42 -4.59
CA LEU A 184 26.84 -24.42 -3.18
C LEU A 184 26.05 -25.49 -2.41
N PRO A 185 26.70 -26.44 -1.72
CA PRO A 185 26.01 -27.49 -0.96
C PRO A 185 25.46 -26.99 0.39
N PRO A 186 24.44 -27.67 0.95
CA PRO A 186 23.79 -27.29 2.21
C PRO A 186 24.53 -27.87 3.42
N GLY A 187 24.54 -27.12 4.54
CA GLY A 187 24.83 -27.67 5.86
C GLY A 187 26.23 -27.36 6.39
N SER A 188 26.31 -26.35 7.26
CA SER A 188 27.37 -26.27 8.27
C SER A 188 26.71 -26.39 9.63
N SER A 189 26.78 -27.59 10.22
CA SER A 189 26.78 -27.87 11.66
C SER A 189 27.29 -29.29 11.91
N PRO A 190 27.88 -29.58 13.07
CA PRO A 190 29.29 -30.04 13.12
C PRO A 190 29.49 -31.53 13.48
N LEU A 191 30.71 -32.01 13.19
CA LEU A 191 31.39 -33.22 13.72
C LEU A 191 30.74 -34.60 13.45
N HIS A 192 31.30 -35.39 12.53
CA HIS A 192 31.98 -36.68 12.79
C HIS A 192 32.36 -37.46 11.50
N ARG A 193 33.64 -37.84 11.44
CA ARG A 193 34.30 -39.07 10.95
C ARG A 193 33.63 -40.03 9.92
N ALA A 194 34.36 -40.18 8.80
CA ALA A 194 34.77 -41.42 8.06
C ALA A 194 33.91 -42.12 7.00
N ASN A 195 34.62 -42.49 5.90
CA ASN A 195 34.44 -43.55 4.88
C ASN A 195 33.22 -43.39 3.94
N GLY A 196 33.23 -43.61 2.62
CA GLY A 196 34.13 -44.25 1.65
C GLY A 196 33.24 -44.81 0.51
N ALA A 197 33.70 -44.74 -0.75
CA ALA A 197 33.20 -45.40 -1.98
C ALA A 197 32.16 -44.68 -2.90
N SER A 198 32.58 -44.53 -4.18
CA SER A 198 31.81 -44.28 -5.44
C SER A 198 31.12 -45.59 -5.93
N PRO A 199 30.53 -45.73 -7.16
CA PRO A 199 30.21 -44.78 -8.27
C PRO A 199 28.83 -44.98 -9.02
N VAL A 200 28.54 -44.07 -9.99
CA VAL A 200 27.82 -44.28 -11.30
C VAL A 200 26.28 -44.51 -11.23
N ASP A 201 25.39 -43.89 -12.03
CA ASP A 201 25.33 -43.82 -13.51
C ASP A 201 24.37 -42.72 -14.06
N THR A 202 24.48 -42.52 -15.37
CA THR A 202 23.87 -41.57 -16.32
C THR A 202 22.32 -41.58 -16.48
N ARG A 203 21.70 -40.41 -16.81
CA ARG A 203 20.96 -40.16 -18.08
C ARG A 203 20.19 -38.83 -18.14
N SER A 204 20.25 -38.28 -19.36
CA SER A 204 19.59 -37.13 -19.96
C SER A 204 18.06 -37.29 -20.10
N THR A 205 17.30 -36.19 -20.10
CA THR A 205 16.18 -35.89 -21.05
C THR A 205 15.59 -34.48 -20.77
N SER A 206 15.62 -33.59 -21.77
CA SER A 206 14.83 -32.34 -21.86
C SER A 206 13.67 -32.53 -22.86
N PRO A 207 12.52 -31.84 -22.70
CA PRO A 207 11.90 -31.13 -23.85
C PRO A 207 11.11 -29.84 -23.42
N PRO A 208 10.35 -29.13 -24.29
CA PRO A 208 10.80 -27.94 -25.01
C PRO A 208 9.99 -26.64 -24.72
N ALA A 209 10.43 -25.56 -25.37
CA ALA A 209 9.96 -24.18 -25.28
C ALA A 209 8.55 -23.91 -25.86
N ASN A 210 7.86 -22.92 -25.30
CA ASN A 210 6.83 -22.16 -26.02
C ASN A 210 6.85 -20.68 -25.61
N GLY A 211 7.09 -19.82 -26.60
CA GLY A 211 7.20 -18.37 -26.45
C GLY A 211 5.85 -17.66 -26.52
N ARG A 212 5.64 -16.72 -25.60
CA ARG A 212 4.69 -15.60 -25.75
C ARG A 212 5.35 -14.33 -25.20
N GLN A 213 5.69 -13.43 -26.10
CA GLN A 213 6.17 -12.08 -25.80
C GLN A 213 5.07 -11.32 -25.03
N ARG A 214 5.35 -10.88 -23.80
CA ARG A 214 4.48 -9.95 -23.05
C ARG A 214 4.95 -8.52 -23.30
N THR A 215 4.09 -7.70 -23.88
CA THR A 215 4.33 -6.26 -24.00
C THR A 215 4.12 -5.55 -22.66
N HIS A 216 5.02 -4.63 -22.31
CA HIS A 216 5.02 -3.91 -21.03
C HIS A 216 4.03 -2.70 -21.05
N PRO A 217 3.14 -2.54 -20.06
CA PRO A 217 2.08 -1.52 -20.06
C PRO A 217 2.51 -0.08 -19.75
N TYR A 218 3.83 0.22 -19.77
CA TYR A 218 4.34 1.56 -19.48
C TYR A 218 4.28 2.50 -20.70
N SER A 219 4.14 1.96 -21.91
CA SER A 219 4.21 2.72 -23.17
C SER A 219 2.91 3.45 -23.54
N SER A 220 1.74 2.88 -23.26
CA SER A 220 0.45 3.42 -23.72
C SER A 220 -0.03 4.66 -22.96
N PHE A 221 0.40 4.85 -21.70
CA PHE A 221 -0.03 5.99 -20.88
C PHE A 221 0.72 7.29 -21.23
N GLN A 222 1.96 7.19 -21.72
CA GLN A 222 2.73 8.36 -22.18
C GLN A 222 2.22 8.88 -23.52
N GLN A 223 1.75 8.02 -24.42
CA GLN A 223 1.13 8.43 -25.69
C GLN A 223 -0.20 9.18 -25.47
N SER A 224 -1.02 8.76 -24.51
CA SER A 224 -2.28 9.44 -24.18
C SER A 224 -2.08 10.88 -23.67
N MET A 225 -1.05 11.12 -22.86
CA MET A 225 -0.74 12.47 -22.34
C MET A 225 -0.08 13.38 -23.40
N ALA A 226 0.54 12.80 -24.43
CA ALA A 226 1.18 13.54 -25.53
C ALA A 226 0.20 13.94 -26.67
N GLN A 227 -0.95 13.28 -26.77
CA GLN A 227 -2.00 13.64 -27.74
C GLN A 227 -2.85 14.84 -27.27
N THR A 228 -3.14 14.95 -25.98
CA THR A 228 -3.94 16.07 -25.42
C THR A 228 -3.23 17.42 -25.56
N LYS A 229 -1.89 17.45 -25.62
CA LYS A 229 -1.13 18.68 -25.83
C LYS A 229 -1.04 19.13 -27.29
N ARG A 230 -1.29 18.24 -28.27
CA ARG A 230 -1.26 18.58 -29.71
C ARG A 230 -2.62 19.04 -30.24
N ASN A 231 -3.73 18.50 -29.71
CA ASN A 231 -5.08 18.89 -30.12
C ASN A 231 -5.54 20.28 -29.60
N THR A 232 -4.70 21.01 -28.87
CA THR A 232 -4.98 22.40 -28.46
C THR A 232 -4.36 23.43 -29.42
N GLN A 233 -3.43 23.02 -30.30
CA GLN A 233 -2.77 23.95 -31.23
C GLN A 233 -3.32 23.90 -32.66
N ASP A 234 -3.99 22.81 -33.06
CA ASP A 234 -4.54 22.66 -34.41
C ASP A 234 -6.06 22.38 -34.36
N GLY A 235 -6.89 23.42 -34.49
CA GLY A 235 -8.36 23.28 -34.48
C GLY A 235 -9.10 24.61 -34.65
N VAL A 236 -9.26 25.01 -35.91
CA VAL A 236 -9.89 26.25 -36.38
C VAL A 236 -11.42 26.18 -36.32
N ALA A 237 -12.04 27.31 -35.94
CA ALA A 237 -13.40 27.78 -36.24
C ALA A 237 -14.60 26.80 -36.15
N SER A 238 -15.47 27.03 -35.17
CA SER A 238 -16.90 26.75 -35.30
C SER A 238 -17.71 27.92 -34.74
N THR A 239 -18.45 28.54 -35.65
CA THR A 239 -19.36 29.68 -35.50
C THR A 239 -20.50 29.32 -34.55
N PHE A 240 -20.66 30.03 -33.43
CA PHE A 240 -21.95 30.12 -32.74
C PHE A 240 -22.07 31.47 -32.01
N ALA A 241 -23.30 31.98 -32.03
CA ALA A 241 -23.70 33.36 -31.88
C ALA A 241 -23.43 33.98 -30.50
N LYS A 242 -23.17 35.30 -30.51
CA LYS A 242 -23.18 36.18 -29.32
C LYS A 242 -24.61 36.33 -28.78
N PRO A 243 -24.85 36.21 -27.47
CA PRO A 243 -25.93 36.94 -26.82
C PRO A 243 -25.41 38.29 -26.30
N GLN A 244 -26.16 39.35 -26.62
CA GLN A 244 -26.00 40.71 -26.12
C GLN A 244 -26.01 40.74 -24.59
N SER A 245 -25.01 41.39 -24.00
CA SER A 245 -25.05 41.83 -22.62
C SER A 245 -25.60 43.26 -22.57
N ASP A 246 -26.84 43.40 -22.09
CA ASP A 246 -27.39 44.68 -21.65
C ASP A 246 -26.56 45.23 -20.49
N ARG A 247 -25.83 46.31 -20.77
CA ARG A 247 -25.08 47.08 -19.78
C ARG A 247 -26.01 48.19 -19.27
N LYS A 248 -26.75 47.92 -18.19
CA LYS A 248 -27.40 49.00 -17.42
C LYS A 248 -26.44 49.53 -16.37
N HIS A 249 -26.29 50.86 -16.41
CA HIS A 249 -25.67 51.71 -15.40
C HIS A 249 -26.19 51.42 -13.99
N LEU A 250 -25.26 51.38 -13.04
CA LEU A 250 -25.49 51.88 -11.69
C LEU A 250 -24.24 52.66 -11.27
N GLU A 251 -24.46 53.96 -11.34
CA GLU A 251 -23.75 55.11 -10.82
C GLU A 251 -23.37 54.89 -9.34
N VAL A 252 -22.10 55.11 -8.99
CA VAL A 252 -21.70 55.44 -7.62
C VAL A 252 -20.74 56.61 -7.73
N ASP A 253 -21.33 57.78 -7.47
CA ASP A 253 -20.67 59.06 -7.41
C ASP A 253 -19.76 59.22 -6.19
N GLU A 254 -18.74 60.05 -6.41
CA GLU A 254 -18.10 60.98 -5.46
C GLU A 254 -17.21 60.44 -4.33
N LYS A 255 -15.89 60.57 -4.57
CA LYS A 255 -14.95 61.03 -3.54
C LYS A 255 -15.00 62.56 -3.46
N PRO A 256 -14.86 63.14 -2.26
CA PRO A 256 -14.15 64.40 -2.12
C PRO A 256 -12.85 64.26 -1.33
N ASN A 257 -11.82 64.71 -2.03
CA ASN A 257 -10.53 65.27 -1.62
C ASN A 257 -10.56 66.16 -0.35
N ILE A 258 -9.66 65.93 0.61
CA ILE A 258 -9.20 66.96 1.55
C ILE A 258 -7.66 66.94 1.67
N LYS A 259 -7.11 68.15 1.71
CA LYS A 259 -5.75 68.64 1.47
C LYS A 259 -4.73 68.44 2.62
N ALA A 260 -3.45 68.33 2.22
CA ALA A 260 -2.22 69.00 2.67
C ALA A 260 -1.85 69.23 4.17
N LEU A 261 -0.66 68.71 4.55
CA LEU A 261 0.56 69.30 5.22
C LEU A 261 0.40 70.41 6.31
N PRO A 262 1.27 70.47 7.36
CA PRO A 262 2.70 70.79 7.18
C PRO A 262 3.75 70.14 8.13
N THR A 263 5.00 70.49 7.78
CA THR A 263 6.37 70.28 8.30
C THR A 263 6.71 70.70 9.74
N SER A 264 7.88 70.23 10.23
CA SER A 264 8.87 70.80 11.20
C SER A 264 9.20 69.77 12.29
N ASP A 265 10.37 69.13 12.35
CA ASP A 265 11.76 69.54 12.65
C ASP A 265 12.20 68.81 13.95
N GLY A 266 13.42 68.27 13.93
CA GLY A 266 14.06 67.53 15.03
C GLY A 266 15.10 66.56 14.52
#